data_AF-A0A852BZM6-F1
#
_entry.id   AF-A0A852BZM6-F1
#
_cell.length_a   1.000
_cell.length_b   1.000
_cell.length_c   1.000
_cell.angle_alpha   90.00
_cell.angle_beta   90.00
_cell.angle_gamma   90.00
#
_symmetry.space_group_name_H-M   'P 1'
#
loop_
_entity.id
_entity.type
_entity.pdbx_description
1 polymer ?
#
loop_
_entity_poly.entity_id
_entity_poly.type
_entity_poly.pdbx_seq_one_letter_code
_entity_poly.pdbx_strand_id
1 'polypeptide(L)'
;VSALQIVRTDLKELRDFNLDGAPYGYTPFCDSRREMDGYRFWKSGYWASHLAGRKYHISALYVVDLKKFRKIAAGDRLRGQYQGLSQDPNSLSNLDQDLPNNMIHQVPIKSLPQEWLWCETWCDDSSKKRAKTIDLCNNPMTKEPKLQAAMRIVPEWQDYDQEIKLLQSNFQKEK
;
A
#
# COMPACT_ATOMS: atom_id res chain seq x y z
N VAL A 1 2.86 -6.67 3.20
CA VAL A 1 2.67 -6.87 1.74
C VAL A 1 1.25 -7.36 1.56
N SER A 2 0.49 -6.75 0.65
CA SER A 2 -0.88 -7.15 0.32
C SER A 2 -0.89 -8.49 -0.44
N ALA A 3 -1.99 -9.24 -0.37
CA ALA A 3 -2.10 -10.55 -1.03
C ALA A 3 -2.12 -10.48 -2.57
N LEU A 4 -2.50 -9.34 -3.15
CA LEU A 4 -2.58 -9.13 -4.60
C LEU A 4 -1.31 -8.46 -5.18
N GLN A 5 -0.22 -8.46 -4.43
CA GLN A 5 0.99 -7.74 -4.75
C GLN A 5 2.04 -8.66 -5.37
N ILE A 6 2.71 -8.18 -6.41
CA ILE A 6 3.85 -8.85 -7.03
C ILE A 6 5.12 -8.11 -6.63
N VAL A 7 6.15 -8.86 -6.22
CA VAL A 7 7.43 -8.31 -5.74
C VAL A 7 8.54 -8.72 -6.71
N ARG A 8 9.31 -7.73 -7.18
CA ARG A 8 10.40 -7.89 -8.17
C ARG A 8 11.79 -7.56 -7.61
N THR A 9 11.89 -7.35 -6.30
CA THR A 9 13.10 -6.89 -5.61
C THR A 9 13.38 -7.74 -4.38
N ASP A 10 14.60 -7.68 -3.87
CA ASP A 10 14.92 -8.23 -2.54
C ASP A 10 14.26 -7.38 -1.44
N LEU A 11 13.30 -7.96 -0.71
CA LEU A 11 12.61 -7.30 0.40
C LEU A 11 13.54 -6.94 1.57
N LYS A 12 14.75 -7.51 1.61
CA LYS A 12 15.78 -7.12 2.57
C LYS A 12 16.11 -5.62 2.46
N GLU A 13 16.08 -5.05 1.26
CA GLU A 13 16.28 -3.61 1.07
C GLU A 13 15.23 -2.78 1.84
N LEU A 14 13.98 -3.25 1.91
CA LEU A 14 12.92 -2.57 2.67
C LEU A 14 13.12 -2.73 4.18
N ARG A 15 13.57 -3.91 4.61
CA ARG A 15 13.90 -4.19 6.02
C ARG A 15 15.03 -3.29 6.52
N ASP A 16 16.05 -3.09 5.68
CA ASP A 16 17.25 -2.31 6.02
C ASP A 16 17.07 -0.81 5.73
N PHE A 17 15.90 -0.39 5.22
CA PHE A 17 15.60 0.99 4.91
C PHE A 17 15.58 1.87 6.18
N ASN A 18 16.30 2.99 6.15
CA ASN A 18 16.34 3.91 7.27
C ASN A 18 15.01 4.70 7.39
N LEU A 19 14.31 4.49 8.52
CA LEU A 19 13.04 5.16 8.82
C LEU A 19 13.18 6.55 9.45
N ASP A 20 14.40 7.07 9.60
CA ASP A 20 14.70 8.37 10.22
C ASP A 20 14.01 8.55 11.59
N GLY A 21 14.01 7.46 12.36
CA GLY A 21 13.39 7.41 13.68
C GLY A 21 11.85 7.34 13.69
N ALA A 22 11.18 7.27 12.53
CA ALA A 22 9.77 6.97 12.45
C ALA A 22 9.50 5.49 12.83
N PRO A 23 8.37 5.20 13.52
CA PRO A 23 8.02 3.83 13.90
C PRO A 23 7.61 2.95 12.72
N TYR A 24 7.19 3.55 11.60
CA TYR A 24 6.83 2.83 10.38
C TYR A 24 7.02 3.69 9.12
N GLY A 25 7.14 3.02 7.99
CA GLY A 25 7.26 3.63 6.67
C GLY A 25 6.21 3.09 5.70
N TYR A 26 5.62 3.98 4.92
CA TYR A 26 4.57 3.67 3.94
C TYR A 26 4.90 4.32 2.59
N THR A 27 4.39 3.73 1.50
CA THR A 27 4.54 4.35 0.17
C THR A 27 3.38 5.33 -0.08
N PRO A 28 3.64 6.57 -0.52
CA PRO A 28 2.58 7.52 -0.88
C PRO A 28 1.86 7.12 -2.17
N PHE A 29 0.66 7.65 -2.38
CA PHE A 29 -0.01 7.57 -3.68
C PHE A 29 0.84 8.17 -4.81
N CYS A 30 0.89 7.49 -5.96
CA CYS A 30 1.47 8.03 -7.19
C CYS A 30 0.68 9.22 -7.68
N ASP A 31 1.35 10.31 -8.03
CA ASP A 31 0.76 11.52 -8.60
C ASP A 31 1.00 11.69 -10.12
N SER A 32 1.55 10.67 -10.79
CA SER A 32 1.99 10.81 -12.18
C SER A 32 0.89 10.62 -13.23
N ARG A 33 -0.15 9.81 -12.97
CA ARG A 33 -1.30 9.71 -13.88
C ARG A 33 -2.30 10.85 -13.63
N ARG A 34 -2.37 11.80 -14.56
CA ARG A 34 -3.14 13.06 -14.45
C ARG A 34 -4.62 12.89 -14.76
N GLU A 35 -4.95 11.92 -15.60
CA GLU A 35 -6.34 11.57 -15.95
C GLU A 35 -7.14 11.16 -14.71
N MET A 36 -6.47 10.72 -13.65
CA MET A 36 -7.06 10.32 -12.38
C MET A 36 -7.18 11.46 -11.36
N ASP A 37 -6.79 12.69 -11.68
CA ASP A 37 -6.76 13.79 -10.70
C ASP A 37 -8.13 14.05 -10.06
N GLY A 38 -9.23 13.84 -10.80
CA GLY A 38 -10.60 13.94 -10.28
C GLY A 38 -10.99 12.91 -9.21
N TYR A 39 -10.26 11.78 -9.12
CA TYR A 39 -10.51 10.73 -8.12
C TYR A 39 -9.60 10.85 -6.88
N ARG A 40 -8.71 11.83 -6.83
CA ARG A 40 -7.76 12.04 -5.73
C ARG A 40 -8.43 12.76 -4.56
N PHE A 41 -9.32 12.06 -3.87
CA PHE A 41 -10.08 12.61 -2.75
C PHE A 41 -9.21 13.21 -1.63
N TRP A 42 -7.97 12.72 -1.46
CA TRP A 42 -7.04 13.23 -0.45
C TRP A 42 -6.46 14.60 -0.76
N LYS A 43 -6.66 15.13 -1.99
CA LYS A 43 -6.21 16.47 -2.40
C LYS A 43 -7.26 17.57 -2.16
N SER A 44 -8.44 17.24 -1.63
CA SER A 44 -9.49 18.21 -1.32
C SER A 44 -10.11 17.97 0.07
N GLY A 45 -10.93 18.94 0.50
CA GLY A 45 -11.75 18.83 1.71
C GLY A 45 -10.98 18.55 3.00
N TYR A 46 -11.51 17.59 3.76
CA TYR A 46 -10.96 17.19 5.07
C TYR A 46 -9.50 16.75 4.96
N TRP A 47 -9.19 15.82 4.05
CA TRP A 47 -7.86 15.23 3.94
C TRP A 47 -6.80 16.25 3.55
N ALA A 48 -7.07 17.13 2.59
CA ALA A 48 -6.13 18.19 2.22
C ALA A 48 -5.79 19.11 3.41
N SER A 49 -6.82 19.49 4.16
CA SER A 49 -6.67 20.36 5.34
C SER A 49 -5.92 19.65 6.46
N HIS A 50 -6.30 18.40 6.75
CA HIS A 50 -5.71 17.58 7.81
C HIS A 50 -4.25 17.23 7.54
N LEU A 51 -3.91 16.87 6.29
CA LEU A 51 -2.55 16.48 5.93
C LEU A 51 -1.57 17.66 5.96
N ALA A 52 -2.04 18.90 5.82
CA ALA A 52 -1.21 20.11 5.90
C ALA A 52 0.07 20.03 5.04
N GLY A 53 -0.08 19.61 3.78
CA GLY A 53 1.03 19.44 2.82
C GLY A 53 1.78 18.11 2.92
N ARG A 54 1.43 17.23 3.88
CA ARG A 54 1.96 15.86 3.92
C ARG A 54 1.30 14.98 2.86
N LYS A 55 2.00 13.92 2.46
CA LYS A 55 1.48 12.94 1.50
C LYS A 55 0.45 12.04 2.15
N TYR A 56 -0.51 11.55 1.36
CA TYR A 56 -1.43 10.50 1.74
C TYR A 56 -0.83 9.14 1.31
N HIS A 57 -0.77 8.20 2.26
CA HIS A 57 -0.05 6.93 2.14
C HIS A 57 -0.97 5.73 1.91
N ILE A 58 -0.46 4.72 1.20
CA ILE A 58 -1.18 3.48 0.84
C ILE A 58 -0.81 2.34 1.80
N SER A 59 -1.80 1.59 2.28
CA SER A 59 -1.62 0.47 3.23
C SER A 59 -1.18 -0.87 2.59
N ALA A 60 -1.07 -0.94 1.26
CA ALA A 60 -0.66 -2.16 0.54
C ALA A 60 0.78 -2.61 0.89
N LEU A 61 1.69 -1.66 1.09
CA LEU A 61 3.09 -1.93 1.45
C LEU A 61 3.57 -0.94 2.52
N TYR A 62 4.01 -1.50 3.64
CA TYR A 62 4.61 -0.75 4.73
C TYR A 62 5.62 -1.59 5.49
N VAL A 63 6.50 -0.92 6.22
CA VAL A 63 7.50 -1.49 7.12
C VAL A 63 7.31 -0.92 8.52
N VAL A 64 7.52 -1.73 9.55
CA VAL A 64 7.37 -1.32 10.96
C VAL A 64 8.64 -1.63 11.72
N ASP A 65 9.26 -0.60 12.30
CA ASP A 65 10.28 -0.80 13.34
C ASP A 65 9.56 -1.11 14.65
N LEU A 66 9.41 -2.40 14.94
CA LEU A 66 8.72 -2.86 16.14
C LEU A 66 9.37 -2.38 17.45
N LYS A 67 10.70 -2.17 17.48
CA LYS A 67 11.37 -1.66 18.69
C LYS A 67 10.98 -0.21 18.92
N LYS A 68 11.03 0.63 17.89
CA LYS A 68 10.61 2.04 17.98
C LYS A 68 9.11 2.16 18.23
N PHE A 69 8.30 1.39 17.51
CA PHE A 69 6.84 1.38 17.63
C PHE A 69 6.39 1.10 19.07
N ARG A 70 6.99 0.09 19.73
CA ARG A 70 6.74 -0.19 21.16
C ARG A 70 7.29 0.90 22.07
N LYS A 71 8.51 1.38 21.83
CA LYS A 71 9.16 2.41 22.66
C LYS A 71 8.33 3.69 22.79
N ILE A 72 7.57 4.05 21.76
CA ILE A 72 6.72 5.27 21.76
C ILE A 72 5.24 5.00 22.06
N ALA A 73 4.88 3.75 22.40
CA ALA A 73 3.49 3.32 22.59
C ALA A 73 2.58 3.67 21.39
N ALA A 74 3.09 3.54 20.16
CA ALA A 74 2.34 3.90 18.94
C ALA A 74 1.02 3.11 18.83
N GLY A 75 1.04 1.83 19.20
CA GLY A 75 -0.15 0.97 19.17
C GLY A 75 -1.27 1.45 20.10
N ASP A 76 -0.94 1.93 21.29
CA ASP A 76 -1.94 2.47 22.23
C ASP A 76 -2.56 3.75 21.69
N ARG A 77 -1.75 4.64 21.10
CA ARG A 77 -2.25 5.87 20.45
C ARG A 77 -3.19 5.55 19.29
N LEU A 78 -2.79 4.61 18.42
CA LEU A 78 -3.61 4.17 17.28
C LEU A 78 -4.95 3.57 17.76
N ARG A 79 -4.93 2.71 18.78
CA ARG A 79 -6.16 2.14 19.36
C ARG A 79 -7.05 3.19 20.02
N GLY A 80 -6.46 4.14 20.75
CA GLY A 80 -7.20 5.23 21.38
C GLY A 80 -7.90 6.11 20.34
N GLN A 81 -7.19 6.47 19.26
CA GLN A 81 -7.77 7.23 18.16
C GLN A 81 -8.87 6.44 17.45
N TYR A 82 -8.63 5.17 17.17
CA TYR A 82 -9.64 4.29 16.58
C TYR A 82 -10.92 4.26 17.41
N GLN A 83 -10.83 4.09 18.73
CA GLN A 83 -11.99 4.04 19.62
C GLN A 83 -12.82 5.33 19.59
N GLY A 84 -12.17 6.48 19.41
CA GLY A 84 -12.85 7.77 19.26
C GLY A 84 -13.57 7.90 17.91
N LEU A 85 -12.91 7.49 16.82
CA LEU A 85 -13.43 7.59 15.46
C LEU A 85 -14.49 6.53 15.14
N SER A 86 -14.39 5.33 15.72
CA SER A 86 -15.25 4.19 15.41
C SER A 86 -16.70 4.35 15.88
N GLN A 87 -17.02 5.42 16.62
CA GLN A 87 -18.38 5.74 17.03
C GLN A 87 -19.25 6.19 15.84
N ASP A 88 -18.65 6.83 14.85
CA ASP A 88 -19.31 7.19 13.59
C ASP A 88 -18.92 6.18 12.49
N PRO A 89 -19.89 5.41 11.96
CA PRO A 89 -19.61 4.41 10.92
C PRO A 89 -19.09 5.02 9.60
N ASN A 90 -19.19 6.34 9.40
CA ASN A 90 -18.70 7.01 8.19
C ASN A 90 -17.28 7.56 8.31
N SER A 91 -16.67 7.51 9.51
CA SER A 91 -15.39 8.19 9.79
C SER A 91 -14.16 7.48 9.21
N LEU A 92 -14.20 6.16 9.05
CA LEU A 92 -13.05 5.35 8.60
C LEU A 92 -13.45 4.43 7.45
N SER A 93 -13.40 4.95 6.23
CA SER A 93 -13.80 4.19 5.03
C SER A 93 -12.87 3.01 4.77
N ASN A 94 -11.56 3.20 4.97
CA ASN A 94 -10.55 2.14 4.90
C ASN A 94 -9.64 2.23 6.13
N LEU A 95 -10.03 1.56 7.21
CA LEU A 95 -9.37 1.64 8.53
C LEU A 95 -7.84 1.54 8.47
N ASP A 96 -7.33 0.56 7.72
CA ASP A 96 -5.91 0.24 7.59
C ASP A 96 -5.10 1.36 6.92
N GLN A 97 -5.73 2.16 6.06
CA GLN A 97 -5.13 3.29 5.37
C GLN A 97 -5.43 4.62 6.08
N ASP A 98 -6.67 4.84 6.48
CA ASP A 98 -7.15 6.09 7.04
C ASP A 98 -6.56 6.33 8.43
N LEU A 99 -6.46 5.31 9.29
CA LEU A 99 -5.98 5.51 10.66
C LEU A 99 -4.51 5.98 10.71
N PRO A 100 -3.54 5.37 9.99
CA PRO A 100 -2.18 5.90 9.93
C PRO A 100 -2.13 7.33 9.35
N ASN A 101 -2.85 7.61 8.27
CA ASN A 101 -2.89 8.94 7.65
C ASN A 101 -3.52 9.99 8.57
N ASN A 102 -4.55 9.62 9.33
CA ASN A 102 -5.16 10.47 10.34
C ASN A 102 -4.17 10.78 11.48
N MET A 103 -3.40 9.78 11.90
CA MET A 103 -2.44 9.88 12.99
C MET A 103 -1.07 10.45 12.58
N ILE A 104 -0.90 10.90 11.34
CA ILE A 104 0.39 11.32 10.76
C ILE A 104 1.17 12.38 11.56
N HIS A 105 0.46 13.22 12.32
CA HIS A 105 1.08 14.26 13.17
C HIS A 105 1.51 13.75 14.55
N GLN A 106 0.88 12.68 15.04
CA GLN A 106 1.14 12.12 16.38
C GLN A 106 2.06 10.89 16.32
N VAL A 107 1.98 10.13 15.23
CA VAL A 107 2.76 8.94 14.94
C VAL A 107 3.39 9.12 13.56
N PRO A 108 4.68 9.52 13.50
CA PRO A 108 5.33 9.88 12.25
C PRO A 108 5.35 8.75 11.22
N ILE A 109 5.19 9.12 9.95
CA ILE A 109 5.29 8.19 8.81
C ILE A 109 6.53 8.56 8.00
N LYS A 110 7.45 7.61 7.83
CA LYS A 110 8.49 7.75 6.81
C LYS A 110 7.87 7.47 5.44
N SER A 111 7.97 8.42 4.52
CA SER A 111 7.57 8.19 3.13
C SER A 111 8.63 7.36 2.42
N LEU A 112 8.24 6.18 1.94
CA LEU A 112 9.09 5.33 1.12
C LEU A 112 9.22 5.90 -0.31
N PRO A 113 10.33 5.64 -1.01
CA PRO A 113 10.48 5.97 -2.43
C PRO A 113 9.35 5.41 -3.30
N GLN A 114 8.93 6.15 -4.33
CA GLN A 114 7.78 5.78 -5.16
C GLN A 114 7.95 4.44 -5.87
N GLU A 115 9.19 4.06 -6.21
CA GLU A 115 9.52 2.77 -6.83
C GLU A 115 9.09 1.56 -5.98
N TRP A 116 8.89 1.73 -4.67
CA TRP A 116 8.41 0.66 -3.80
C TRP A 116 6.99 0.21 -4.09
N LEU A 117 6.14 1.05 -4.69
CA LEU A 117 4.77 0.69 -5.00
C LEU A 117 4.31 1.33 -6.31
N TRP A 118 3.99 0.47 -7.27
CA TRP A 118 3.37 0.86 -8.52
C TRP A 118 1.96 0.27 -8.61
N CYS A 119 1.00 1.06 -9.08
CA CYS A 119 -0.29 0.55 -9.55
C CYS A 119 -0.69 1.26 -10.84
N GLU A 120 -1.22 0.51 -11.79
CA GLU A 120 -1.64 0.99 -13.10
C GLU A 120 -2.58 2.20 -13.02
N THR A 121 -3.53 2.18 -12.09
CA THR A 121 -4.50 3.25 -11.95
C THR A 121 -3.84 4.59 -11.64
N TRP A 122 -2.82 4.65 -10.77
CA TRP A 122 -2.33 5.94 -10.25
C TRP A 122 -0.97 6.34 -10.79
N CYS A 123 -0.18 5.37 -11.24
CA CYS A 123 1.17 5.57 -11.73
C CYS A 123 1.20 5.51 -13.27
N ASP A 124 2.07 6.31 -13.88
CA ASP A 124 2.35 6.26 -15.31
C ASP A 124 3.06 4.94 -15.72
N ASP A 125 2.87 4.54 -16.98
CA ASP A 125 3.39 3.27 -17.48
C ASP A 125 4.92 3.23 -17.55
N SER A 126 5.57 4.38 -17.76
CA SER A 126 7.03 4.47 -17.84
C SER A 126 7.70 4.12 -16.51
N SER A 127 7.08 4.49 -15.40
CA SER A 127 7.56 4.22 -14.04
C SER A 127 7.53 2.72 -13.68
N LYS A 128 6.69 1.92 -14.33
CA LYS A 128 6.57 0.47 -14.11
C LYS A 128 7.89 -0.29 -14.29
N LYS A 129 8.76 0.19 -15.19
CA LYS A 129 10.08 -0.40 -15.46
C LYS A 129 11.00 -0.39 -14.23
N ARG A 130 10.79 0.55 -13.30
CA ARG A 130 11.56 0.71 -12.07
C ARG A 130 10.80 0.24 -10.83
N ALA A 131 9.61 -0.33 -11.00
CA ALA A 131 8.77 -0.75 -9.89
C ALA A 131 9.36 -1.97 -9.18
N LYS A 132 9.64 -1.82 -7.89
CA LYS A 132 10.06 -2.90 -6.98
C LYS A 132 8.91 -3.80 -6.58
N THR A 133 7.72 -3.23 -6.46
CA THR A 133 6.48 -3.99 -6.27
C THR A 133 5.34 -3.41 -7.09
N ILE A 134 4.40 -4.26 -7.47
CA ILE A 134 3.20 -3.92 -8.23
C ILE A 134 1.99 -4.36 -7.42
N ASP A 135 1.13 -3.41 -7.06
CA ASP A 135 -0.18 -3.67 -6.47
C ASP A 135 -1.24 -3.64 -7.57
N LEU A 136 -2.07 -4.67 -7.61
CA LEU A 136 -3.24 -4.72 -8.47
C LEU A 136 -4.36 -3.90 -7.81
N CYS A 137 -4.25 -2.58 -7.77
CA CYS A 137 -5.22 -1.71 -7.12
C CYS A 137 -6.53 -1.58 -7.94
N ASN A 138 -7.60 -1.10 -7.31
CA ASN A 138 -8.90 -0.91 -7.97
C ASN A 138 -8.86 0.30 -8.90
N ASN A 139 -9.48 0.16 -10.07
CA ASN A 139 -9.69 1.27 -10.99
C ASN A 139 -11.10 1.84 -10.78
N PRO A 140 -11.27 3.15 -10.48
CA PRO A 140 -12.60 3.73 -10.32
C PRO A 140 -13.32 3.99 -11.65
N MET A 141 -12.62 3.96 -12.79
CA MET A 141 -13.19 4.15 -14.13
C MET A 141 -13.66 2.84 -14.77
N THR A 142 -13.14 1.69 -14.34
CA THR A 142 -13.42 0.38 -14.95
C THR A 142 -13.68 -0.68 -13.88
N LYS A 143 -14.39 -1.77 -14.26
CA LYS A 143 -14.66 -2.90 -13.35
C LYS A 143 -13.94 -4.17 -13.80
N GLU A 144 -12.71 -4.04 -14.26
CA GLU A 144 -11.90 -5.19 -14.69
C GLU A 144 -11.64 -6.15 -13.50
N PRO A 145 -11.92 -7.46 -13.64
CA PRO A 145 -11.60 -8.45 -12.61
C PRO A 145 -10.10 -8.54 -12.35
N LYS A 146 -9.71 -8.77 -11.09
CA LYS A 146 -8.30 -8.84 -10.68
C LYS A 146 -7.48 -9.90 -11.41
N LEU A 147 -8.08 -11.04 -11.72
CA LEU A 147 -7.40 -12.12 -12.45
C LEU A 147 -7.01 -11.68 -13.87
N GLN A 148 -7.93 -11.01 -14.56
CA GLN A 148 -7.68 -10.47 -15.90
C GLN A 148 -6.62 -9.36 -15.86
N ALA A 149 -6.74 -8.47 -14.88
CA ALA A 149 -5.74 -7.42 -14.65
C ALA A 149 -4.35 -8.02 -14.36
N ALA A 150 -4.25 -9.07 -13.54
CA ALA A 150 -2.99 -9.73 -13.20
C ALA A 150 -2.28 -10.24 -14.46
N MET A 151 -2.98 -11.00 -15.30
CA MET A 151 -2.44 -11.57 -16.55
C MET A 151 -2.03 -10.49 -17.57
N ARG A 152 -2.74 -9.36 -17.62
CA ARG A 152 -2.45 -8.25 -18.54
C ARG A 152 -1.32 -7.34 -18.04
N ILE A 153 -1.32 -7.03 -16.75
CA ILE A 153 -0.39 -6.08 -16.13
C ILE A 153 0.95 -6.75 -15.84
N VAL A 154 0.97 -8.00 -15.41
CA VAL A 154 2.19 -8.67 -14.94
C VAL A 154 2.41 -9.94 -15.76
N PRO A 155 3.25 -9.90 -16.81
CA PRO A 155 3.46 -11.07 -17.69
C PRO A 155 3.91 -12.31 -16.92
N GLU A 156 4.80 -12.15 -15.93
CA GLU A 156 5.33 -13.26 -15.13
C GLU A 156 4.30 -13.87 -14.15
N TRP A 157 3.10 -13.29 -14.02
CA TRP A 157 2.07 -13.83 -13.13
C TRP A 157 1.61 -15.22 -13.58
N GLN A 158 1.55 -15.47 -14.89
CA GLN A 158 1.17 -16.77 -15.44
C GLN A 158 2.18 -17.87 -15.08
N ASP A 159 3.46 -17.51 -15.03
CA ASP A 159 4.54 -18.46 -14.70
C ASP A 159 4.43 -18.88 -13.23
N TYR A 160 4.22 -17.93 -12.31
CA TYR A 160 4.01 -18.23 -10.89
C TYR A 160 2.75 -19.09 -10.65
N ASP A 161 1.65 -18.77 -11.33
CA ASP A 161 0.41 -19.55 -11.21
C ASP A 161 0.60 -21.00 -11.73
N GLN A 162 1.32 -21.17 -12.84
CA GLN A 162 1.66 -22.51 -13.38
C GLN A 162 2.55 -23.31 -12.43
N GLU A 163 3.57 -22.69 -11.82
CA GLU A 163 4.46 -23.34 -10.86
C GLU A 163 3.68 -23.89 -9.65
N ILE A 164 2.79 -23.08 -9.07
CA ILE A 164 1.95 -23.50 -7.95
C ILE A 164 0.98 -24.62 -8.35
N LYS A 165 0.37 -24.56 -9.53
CA LYS A 165 -0.52 -25.63 -10.04
C LYS A 165 0.21 -26.95 -10.25
N LEU A 166 1.45 -26.90 -10.74
CA LEU A 166 2.30 -28.08 -10.90
C LEU A 166 2.64 -28.68 -9.53
N LEU A 167 3.04 -27.85 -8.57
CA LEU A 167 3.34 -28.29 -7.21
C LEU A 167 2.12 -28.95 -6.54
N GLN A 168 0.94 -28.34 -6.65
CA GLN A 168 -0.31 -28.90 -6.13
C GLN A 168 -0.63 -30.25 -6.77
N SER A 169 -0.45 -30.36 -8.09
CA SER A 169 -0.70 -31.60 -8.83
C SER A 169 0.26 -32.72 -8.43
N ASN A 170 1.53 -32.40 -8.16
CA ASN A 170 2.51 -33.37 -7.67
C ASN A 170 2.16 -33.86 -6.26
N PHE A 171 1.82 -32.95 -5.35
CA PHE A 171 1.41 -33.30 -3.99
C PHE A 171 0.16 -34.19 -3.96
N GLN A 172 -0.80 -33.96 -4.87
CA GLN A 172 -2.00 -34.80 -4.98
C GLN A 172 -1.73 -36.21 -5.50
N LYS A 173 -0.67 -36.40 -6.32
CA LYS A 173 -0.28 -37.72 -6.83
C LYS A 173 0.51 -38.56 -5.82
N GLU A 174 1.20 -37.90 -4.89
CA GLU A 174 1.96 -38.56 -3.81
C GLU A 174 1.09 -39.02 -2.64
N LYS A 175 -0.20 -38.66 -2.64
CA LYS A 175 -1.19 -38.97 -1.61
C LYS A 175 -2.12 -40.09 -2.05
#